data_AF-A0A8S9HZX1-F1
#
_entry.id   AF-A0A8S9HZX1-F1
#
_cell.length_a   1.000
_cell.length_b   1.000
_cell.length_c   1.000
_cell.angle_alpha   90.00
_cell.angle_beta   90.00
_cell.angle_gamma   90.00
#
_symmetry.space_group_name_H-M   'P 1'
#
loop_
_entity.id
_entity.type
_entity.pdbx_description
1 polymer ?
#
loop_
_entity_poly.entity_id
_entity_poly.type
_entity_poly.pdbx_seq_one_letter_code
_entity_poly.pdbx_strand_id
1 'polypeptide(L)'
;MREAASEKAEAEKILQIKRAEGEAESKYLSGLGIARQRQAIVDGLRNSVLAFSESVPGTSSKDVMDMVLVTQYFDTLKDIGASSKSNAVFIPHGPGAVKDIASQIRDGLLQGKAAE
;
A
#
# COMPACT_ATOMS: atom_id res chain seq x y z
N MET A 1 -29.92 22.51 -43.17
CA MET A 1 -29.25 21.24 -42.80
C MET A 1 -27.78 21.38 -42.43
N ARG A 2 -26.99 22.25 -43.07
CA ARG A 2 -25.57 22.47 -42.69
C ARG A 2 -25.38 23.11 -41.31
N GLU A 3 -26.22 24.08 -40.94
CA GLU A 3 -26.15 24.75 -39.63
C GLU A 3 -26.45 23.79 -38.47
N ALA A 4 -27.52 22.99 -38.56
CA ALA A 4 -27.81 21.99 -37.53
C ALA A 4 -26.69 20.94 -37.36
N ALA A 5 -25.95 20.64 -38.43
CA ALA A 5 -24.81 19.73 -38.37
C ALA A 5 -23.56 20.40 -37.75
N SER A 6 -23.31 21.69 -38.01
CA SER A 6 -22.20 22.42 -37.38
C SER A 6 -22.45 22.65 -35.89
N GLU A 7 -23.67 23.07 -35.52
CA GLU A 7 -24.07 23.26 -34.11
C GLU A 7 -23.94 21.95 -33.31
N LYS A 8 -24.33 20.82 -33.91
CA LYS A 8 -24.18 19.51 -33.25
C LYS A 8 -22.71 19.12 -33.08
N ALA A 9 -21.86 19.37 -34.07
CA ALA A 9 -20.43 19.09 -33.98
C ALA A 9 -19.72 19.98 -32.95
N GLU A 10 -20.12 21.24 -32.84
CA GLU A 10 -19.60 22.17 -31.85
C GLU A 10 -20.04 21.79 -30.42
N ALA A 11 -21.29 21.37 -30.25
CA ALA A 11 -21.79 20.83 -28.99
C ALA A 11 -21.02 19.57 -28.55
N GLU A 12 -20.75 18.63 -29.47
CA GLU A 12 -19.95 17.43 -29.19
C GLU A 12 -18.51 17.77 -28.78
N LYS A 13 -17.89 18.75 -29.45
CA LYS A 13 -16.57 19.25 -29.07
C LYS A 13 -16.55 19.85 -27.66
N ILE A 14 -17.54 20.67 -27.32
CA ILE A 14 -17.66 21.28 -25.98
C ILE A 14 -17.84 20.20 -24.92
N LEU A 15 -18.70 19.22 -25.17
CA LEU A 15 -18.92 18.06 -24.29
C LEU A 15 -17.62 17.29 -24.04
N GLN A 16 -16.85 17.04 -25.09
CA GLN A 16 -15.59 16.30 -24.99
C GLN A 16 -14.53 17.08 -24.19
N ILE A 17 -14.40 18.39 -24.42
CA ILE A 17 -13.48 19.25 -23.67
C ILE A 17 -13.90 19.30 -22.19
N LYS A 18 -15.18 19.52 -21.90
CA LYS A 18 -15.67 19.59 -20.51
C LYS A 18 -15.48 18.28 -19.77
N ARG A 19 -15.65 17.14 -20.45
CA ARG A 19 -15.36 15.83 -19.87
C ARG A 19 -13.87 15.67 -19.56
N ALA A 20 -12.98 16.06 -20.48
CA ALA A 20 -11.54 16.01 -20.27
C ALA A 20 -11.08 16.92 -19.13
N GLU A 21 -11.64 18.14 -19.03
CA GLU A 21 -11.40 19.07 -17.92
C GLU A 21 -11.83 18.47 -16.58
N GLY A 22 -13.03 17.88 -16.50
CA GLY A 22 -13.52 17.24 -15.28
C GLY A 22 -12.69 16.02 -14.87
N GLU A 23 -12.23 15.20 -15.83
CA GLU A 23 -11.33 14.08 -15.55
C GLU A 23 -9.95 14.55 -15.04
N ALA A 24 -9.42 15.64 -15.60
CA ALA A 24 -8.16 16.24 -15.15
C ALA A 24 -8.28 16.82 -13.75
N GLU A 25 -9.36 17.57 -13.47
CA GLU A 25 -9.64 18.15 -12.16
C GLU A 25 -9.86 17.06 -11.10
N SER A 26 -10.60 16.01 -11.43
CA SER A 26 -10.81 14.86 -10.54
C SER A 26 -9.50 14.19 -10.15
N LYS A 27 -8.61 13.94 -11.12
CA LYS A 27 -7.27 13.38 -10.86
C LYS A 27 -6.42 14.31 -10.01
N TYR A 28 -6.47 15.61 -10.26
CA TYR A 28 -5.73 16.58 -9.47
C TYR A 28 -6.24 16.60 -8.01
N LEU A 29 -7.55 16.72 -7.79
CA LEU A 29 -8.13 16.70 -6.45
C LEU A 29 -7.84 15.39 -5.71
N SER A 30 -7.88 14.25 -6.41
CA SER A 30 -7.48 12.95 -5.84
C SER A 30 -6.01 12.95 -5.41
N GLY A 31 -5.11 13.42 -6.27
CA GLY A 31 -3.68 13.54 -5.95
C GLY A 31 -3.42 14.48 -4.76
N LEU A 32 -4.12 15.62 -4.72
CA LEU A 32 -4.06 16.57 -3.60
C LEU A 32 -4.58 15.94 -2.30
N GLY A 33 -5.66 15.17 -2.37
CA GLY A 33 -6.20 14.42 -1.23
C GLY A 33 -5.20 13.42 -0.68
N ILE A 34 -4.58 12.62 -1.55
CA ILE A 34 -3.53 11.65 -1.16
C ILE A 34 -2.33 12.37 -0.54
N ALA A 35 -1.89 13.48 -1.13
CA ALA A 35 -0.78 14.26 -0.59
C ALA A 35 -1.09 14.81 0.81
N ARG A 36 -2.29 15.39 1.02
CA ARG A 36 -2.74 15.87 2.32
C ARG A 36 -2.90 14.75 3.34
N GLN A 37 -3.43 13.60 2.93
CA GLN A 37 -3.51 12.42 3.78
C GLN A 37 -2.12 11.96 4.22
N ARG A 38 -1.16 11.86 3.29
CA ARG A 38 0.23 11.50 3.60
C ARG A 38 0.86 12.50 4.57
N GLN A 39 0.64 13.79 4.36
CA GLN A 39 1.12 14.83 5.27
C GLN A 39 0.56 14.63 6.69
N ALA A 40 -0.76 14.44 6.82
CA ALA A 40 -1.40 14.22 8.11
C ALA A 40 -0.89 12.95 8.83
N ILE A 41 -0.61 11.88 8.08
CA ILE A 41 0.00 10.64 8.62
C ILE A 41 1.39 10.93 9.19
N VAL A 42 2.24 11.63 8.45
CA VAL A 42 3.62 11.96 8.87
C VAL A 42 3.59 12.87 10.10
N ASP A 43 2.75 13.90 10.09
CA ASP A 43 2.62 14.84 11.21
C ASP A 43 2.10 14.14 12.47
N GLY A 44 1.10 13.25 12.32
CA GLY A 44 0.60 12.42 13.40
C GLY A 44 1.66 11.49 13.98
N LEU A 45 2.42 10.79 13.13
CA LEU A 45 3.50 9.90 13.56
C LEU A 45 4.60 10.68 14.29
N ARG A 46 4.99 11.85 13.78
CA ARG A 46 5.99 12.72 14.43
C ARG A 46 5.54 13.11 15.84
N ASN A 47 4.29 13.54 16.00
CA ASN A 47 3.75 13.93 17.30
C ASN A 47 3.70 12.73 18.26
N SER A 48 3.30 11.55 17.78
CA SER A 48 3.29 10.31 18.57
C SER A 48 4.69 9.91 19.06
N VAL A 49 5.71 10.01 18.19
CA VAL A 49 7.10 9.69 18.54
C VAL A 49 7.65 10.66 19.59
N LEU A 50 7.38 11.96 19.44
CA LEU A 50 7.79 12.97 20.42
C LEU A 50 7.12 12.75 21.77
N ALA A 51 5.79 12.57 21.80
CA ALA A 51 5.04 12.33 23.03
C ALA A 51 5.49 11.05 23.76
N PHE A 52 5.80 9.98 23.02
CA PHE A 52 6.30 8.74 23.61
C PHE A 52 7.73 8.91 24.18
N SER A 53 8.60 9.58 23.44
CA SER A 53 9.98 9.85 23.90
C SER A 53 10.02 10.74 25.15
N GLU A 54 9.08 11.68 25.28
CA GLU A 54 8.94 12.52 26.48
C GLU A 54 8.34 11.78 27.68
N SER A 55 7.39 10.86 27.45
CA SER A 55 6.71 10.13 28.52
C SER A 55 7.50 8.95 29.07
N VAL A 56 8.46 8.41 28.31
CA VAL A 56 9.31 7.29 28.73
C VAL A 56 10.77 7.75 28.83
N PRO A 57 11.30 7.97 30.04
CA PRO A 57 12.68 8.40 30.24
C PRO A 57 13.68 7.37 29.70
N GLY A 58 14.64 7.82 28.90
CA GLY A 58 15.73 6.99 28.39
C GLY A 58 15.49 6.36 27.01
N THR A 59 14.29 6.48 26.44
CA THR A 59 14.02 6.08 25.05
C THR A 59 14.33 7.19 24.06
N SER A 60 15.05 6.86 23.00
CA SER A 60 15.31 7.75 21.87
C SER A 60 14.19 7.64 20.83
N SER A 61 14.04 8.66 19.97
CA SER A 61 13.11 8.59 18.83
C SER A 61 13.39 7.41 17.89
N LYS A 62 14.63 6.91 17.84
CA LYS A 62 15.00 5.72 17.08
C LYS A 62 14.37 4.46 17.66
N ASP A 63 14.40 4.30 18.99
CA ASP A 63 13.84 3.13 19.66
C ASP A 63 12.31 3.05 19.46
N VAL A 64 11.63 4.21 19.49
CA VAL A 64 10.20 4.30 19.21
C VAL A 64 9.89 3.92 17.76
N MET A 65 10.68 4.40 16.80
CA MET A 65 10.50 4.05 15.39
C MET A 65 10.76 2.56 15.14
N ASP A 66 11.79 1.99 15.74
CA ASP A 66 12.11 0.56 15.63
C ASP A 66 10.94 -0.30 16.18
N MET A 67 10.33 0.10 17.31
CA MET A 67 9.13 -0.56 17.84
C MET A 67 7.93 -0.44 16.90
N VAL A 68 7.66 0.75 16.34
CA VAL A 68 6.56 0.97 15.38
C VAL A 68 6.72 0.09 14.14
N LEU A 69 7.94 -0.04 13.62
CA LEU A 69 8.23 -0.90 12.46
C LEU A 69 7.94 -2.38 12.76
N VAL A 70 8.30 -2.86 13.94
CA VAL A 70 8.01 -4.24 14.36
C VAL A 70 6.50 -4.47 14.51
N THR A 71 5.78 -3.55 15.13
CA THR A 71 4.32 -3.63 15.24
C THR A 71 3.65 -3.62 13.87
N GLN A 72 4.07 -2.71 12.97
CA GLN A 72 3.56 -2.64 11.61
C GLN A 72 3.81 -3.95 10.84
N TYR A 73 5.00 -4.55 11.01
CA TYR A 73 5.31 -5.85 10.43
C TYR A 73 4.29 -6.90 10.90
N PHE A 74 4.03 -7.04 12.19
CA PHE A 74 3.05 -8.00 12.69
C PHE A 74 1.62 -7.69 12.28
N ASP A 75 1.21 -6.42 12.23
CA ASP A 75 -0.11 -6.04 11.74
C ASP A 75 -0.29 -6.43 10.27
N THR A 76 0.74 -6.21 9.43
CA THR A 76 0.68 -6.67 8.02
C THR A 76 0.61 -8.19 7.91
N LEU A 77 1.34 -8.94 8.75
CA LEU A 77 1.24 -10.39 8.80
C LEU A 77 -0.15 -10.85 9.22
N LYS A 78 -0.74 -10.19 10.22
CA LYS A 78 -2.09 -10.46 10.70
C LYS A 78 -3.12 -10.18 9.62
N ASP A 79 -3.02 -9.05 8.91
CA ASP A 79 -3.94 -8.71 7.82
C ASP A 79 -3.87 -9.70 6.66
N ILE A 80 -2.65 -10.14 6.30
CA ILE A 80 -2.42 -11.19 5.30
C ILE A 80 -3.06 -12.52 5.75
N GLY A 81 -2.88 -12.90 7.02
CA GLY A 81 -3.39 -14.14 7.59
C GLY A 81 -4.89 -14.13 7.90
N ALA A 82 -5.49 -12.96 8.11
CA ALA A 82 -6.92 -12.80 8.39
C ALA A 82 -7.79 -12.99 7.13
N SER A 83 -7.20 -12.93 5.94
CA SER A 83 -7.90 -13.21 4.69
C SER A 83 -8.17 -14.70 4.56
N SER A 84 -9.41 -15.11 4.85
CA SER A 84 -9.85 -16.51 4.95
C SER A 84 -9.75 -17.33 3.64
N LYS A 85 -9.34 -16.70 2.52
CA LYS A 85 -9.10 -17.33 1.20
C LYS A 85 -7.66 -17.14 0.69
N SER A 86 -6.75 -16.64 1.52
CA SER A 86 -5.37 -16.38 1.13
C SER A 86 -4.45 -17.52 1.59
N ASN A 87 -3.80 -18.19 0.65
CA ASN A 87 -2.65 -19.06 0.93
C ASN A 87 -1.39 -18.19 0.84
N ALA A 88 -0.89 -17.71 1.98
CA ALA A 88 0.33 -16.92 2.04
C ALA A 88 1.55 -17.81 2.29
N VAL A 89 2.51 -17.81 1.37
CA VAL A 89 3.82 -18.46 1.54
C VAL A 89 4.83 -17.38 1.94
N PHE A 90 5.26 -17.40 3.20
CA PHE A 90 6.30 -16.48 3.67
C PHE A 90 7.67 -16.98 3.21
N ILE A 91 8.23 -16.29 2.22
CA ILE A 91 9.59 -16.48 1.74
C ILE A 91 10.50 -15.59 2.59
N PRO A 92 11.37 -16.16 3.45
CA PRO A 92 12.33 -15.33 4.16
C PRO A 92 13.19 -14.54 3.15
N HIS A 93 13.66 -13.35 3.51
CA HIS A 93 14.51 -12.50 2.67
C HIS A 93 15.80 -12.17 3.43
N GLY A 94 16.50 -13.22 3.87
CA GLY A 94 17.86 -13.13 4.41
C GLY A 94 18.84 -13.82 3.46
N PRO A 95 20.16 -13.61 3.61
CA PRO A 95 21.19 -14.29 2.80
C PRO A 95 21.09 -15.83 2.82
N GLY A 96 20.46 -16.42 3.84
CA GLY A 96 20.19 -17.87 3.92
C GLY A 96 18.82 -18.32 3.38
N ALA A 97 17.92 -17.39 3.09
CA ALA A 97 16.52 -17.74 2.89
C ALA A 97 16.22 -18.52 1.61
N VAL A 98 16.99 -18.27 0.54
CA VAL A 98 16.87 -19.03 -0.71
C VAL A 98 17.24 -20.50 -0.50
N LYS A 99 18.23 -20.78 0.36
CA LYS A 99 18.64 -22.15 0.71
C LYS A 99 17.55 -22.86 1.53
N ASP A 100 16.92 -22.14 2.46
CA ASP A 100 15.87 -22.68 3.31
C ASP A 100 14.59 -22.98 2.50
N ILE A 101 14.22 -22.09 1.57
CA ILE A 101 13.09 -22.31 0.64
C ILE A 101 13.35 -23.50 -0.29
N ALA A 102 14.57 -23.60 -0.84
CA ALA A 102 14.94 -24.73 -1.68
C ALA A 102 14.91 -26.06 -0.92
N SER A 103 15.26 -26.08 0.37
CA SER A 103 15.08 -27.25 1.23
C SER A 103 13.61 -27.55 1.47
N GLN A 104 12.81 -26.57 1.91
CA GLN A 104 11.39 -26.76 2.22
C GLN A 104 10.57 -27.24 1.01
N ILE A 105 10.83 -26.70 -0.18
CA ILE A 105 10.18 -27.16 -1.42
C ILE A 105 10.59 -28.59 -1.76
N ARG A 106 11.88 -28.92 -1.63
CA ARG A 106 12.40 -30.27 -1.88
C ARG A 106 11.78 -31.28 -0.90
N ASP A 107 11.76 -30.94 0.38
CA ASP A 107 11.23 -31.80 1.44
C ASP A 107 9.72 -31.99 1.28
N GLY A 108 8.97 -30.92 0.97
CA GLY A 108 7.54 -31.02 0.66
C GLY A 108 7.21 -31.88 -0.56
N LEU A 109 8.01 -31.78 -1.63
CA LEU A 109 7.88 -32.63 -2.83
C LEU A 109 8.25 -34.09 -2.55
N LEU A 110 9.28 -34.34 -1.73
CA LEU A 110 9.70 -35.70 -1.35
C LEU A 110 8.68 -36.36 -0.41
N GLN A 111 8.13 -35.60 0.53
CA GLN A 111 7.12 -36.08 1.46
C GLN A 111 5.77 -36.33 0.76
N GLY A 112 5.43 -35.52 -0.24
CA GLY A 112 4.28 -35.78 -1.12
C GLY A 112 4.42 -37.04 -1.99
N LYS A 113 5.65 -37.40 -2.40
CA LYS A 113 5.93 -38.63 -3.15
C LYS A 113 6.05 -39.89 -2.29
N ALA A 114 6.29 -39.75 -0.99
CA ALA A 114 6.33 -40.88 -0.05
C ALA A 114 4.95 -41.25 0.52
N ALA A 115 3.92 -40.43 0.24
CA ALA A 115 2.54 -40.64 0.65
C ALA A 115 1.65 -41.21 -0.48
N GLU A 116 2.24 -41.59 -1.62
CA GLU A 116 1.65 -42.39 -2.70
C GLU A 116 2.21 -43.82 -2.63
#